data_AF-A0A950T6C5-F1
#
_entry.id   AF-A0A950T6C5-F1
#
_cell.length_a   1.000
_cell.length_b   1.000
_cell.length_c   1.000
_cell.angle_alpha   90.00
_cell.angle_beta   90.00
_cell.angle_gamma   90.00
#
_symmetry.space_group_name_H-M   'P 1'
#
loop_
_entity.id
_entity.type
_entity.pdbx_description
1 polymer ?
#
loop_
_entity_poly.entity_id
_entity_poly.type
_entity_poly.pdbx_seq_one_letter_code
_entity_poly.pdbx_strand_id
1 'polypeptide(L)'
;MDVIAQMPLSQVFAYLGVGLSVVQMWMKTMIPLRTIAITTNVLFLSYSVLADVRPTLVLNCILLPLNLYRLNEMRTLIRKVERARGAEIDMNWLRPFMSRRHIKAGETLFRKGDIAEAMYLIDSGRFELSETGMDIPPGTVVGELGMLSPDGRRTQSLVCRETGDVQSLSYDRFEELYFQNPEFGLSFLKLTSRRLFQNIARLEQELGARTAPSGVPAG
;
A
#
# COMPACT_ATOMS: atom_id res chain seq x y z
N MET A 1 12.71 43.08 -33.25
CA MET A 1 12.34 41.73 -32.73
C MET A 1 12.44 40.72 -33.88
N ASP A 2 13.47 40.85 -34.72
CA ASP A 2 13.49 40.25 -36.07
C ASP A 2 14.40 39.01 -36.16
N VAL A 3 15.13 38.72 -35.09
CA VAL A 3 16.06 37.58 -35.01
C VAL A 3 15.30 36.25 -34.97
N ILE A 4 14.15 36.18 -34.28
CA ILE A 4 13.35 34.94 -34.14
C ILE A 4 12.69 34.56 -35.48
N ALA A 5 12.33 35.55 -36.32
CA ALA A 5 11.63 35.33 -37.58
C ALA A 5 12.53 34.79 -38.71
N GLN A 6 13.87 34.92 -38.58
CA GLN A 6 14.84 34.43 -39.57
C GLN A 6 15.57 33.15 -39.14
N MET A 7 15.22 32.56 -37.99
CA MET A 7 15.91 31.36 -37.51
C MET A 7 15.54 30.13 -38.35
N PRO A 8 16.52 29.33 -38.80
CA PRO A 8 16.23 28.07 -39.45
C PRO A 8 15.49 27.15 -38.46
N LEU A 9 14.51 26.39 -38.98
CA LEU A 9 13.64 25.53 -38.16
C LEU A 9 14.42 24.54 -37.28
N SER A 10 15.60 24.10 -37.73
CA SER A 10 16.52 23.26 -36.94
C SER A 10 16.95 23.94 -35.63
N GLN A 11 17.32 25.23 -35.67
CA GLN A 11 17.73 25.97 -34.48
C GLN A 11 16.57 26.15 -33.49
N VAL A 12 15.34 26.35 -33.99
CA VAL A 12 14.15 26.42 -33.13
C VAL A 12 13.99 25.14 -32.32
N PHE A 13 14.09 23.96 -32.97
CA PHE A 13 14.04 22.68 -32.26
C PHE A 13 15.18 22.51 -31.25
N ALA A 14 16.40 22.97 -31.59
CA ALA A 14 17.54 22.90 -30.68
C ALA A 14 17.33 23.74 -29.41
N TYR A 15 16.91 25.01 -29.54
CA TYR A 15 16.66 25.88 -28.38
C TYR A 15 15.52 25.36 -27.50
N LEU A 16 14.45 24.83 -28.11
CA LEU A 16 13.36 24.18 -27.36
C LEU A 16 13.86 22.94 -26.59
N GLY A 17 14.69 22.12 -27.23
CA GLY A 17 15.31 20.93 -26.61
C GLY A 17 16.20 21.29 -25.42
N VAL A 18 17.02 22.34 -25.55
CA VAL A 18 17.84 22.88 -24.44
C VAL A 18 16.96 23.37 -23.29
N GLY A 19 15.92 24.17 -23.59
CA GLY A 19 14.99 24.66 -22.57
C GLY A 19 14.32 23.53 -21.80
N LEU A 20 13.81 22.50 -22.50
CA LEU A 20 13.23 21.32 -21.86
C LEU A 20 14.25 20.49 -21.07
N SER A 21 15.52 20.46 -21.49
CA SER A 21 16.60 19.80 -20.73
C SER A 21 16.83 20.47 -19.37
N VAL A 22 16.71 21.80 -19.31
CA VAL A 22 16.78 22.55 -18.04
C VAL A 22 15.58 22.23 -17.17
N VAL A 23 14.37 22.23 -17.75
CA VAL A 23 13.14 21.86 -17.02
C VAL A 23 13.22 20.43 -16.48
N GLN A 24 13.79 19.51 -17.27
CA GLN A 24 14.02 18.12 -16.88
C GLN A 24 14.87 18.04 -15.61
N MET A 25 15.94 18.85 -15.49
CA MET A 25 16.80 18.88 -14.29
C MET A 25 16.05 19.32 -13.03
N TRP A 26 14.97 20.09 -13.18
CA TRP A 26 14.14 20.55 -12.05
C TRP A 26 13.01 19.57 -11.66
N MET A 27 12.77 18.51 -12.44
CA MET A 27 11.69 17.58 -12.13
C MET A 27 12.02 16.65 -10.98
N LYS A 28 11.17 16.67 -9.95
CA LYS A 28 11.33 15.84 -8.75
C LYS A 28 10.73 14.44 -8.88
N THR A 29 9.83 14.22 -9.83
CA THR A 29 9.09 12.95 -9.98
C THR A 29 9.51 12.21 -11.25
N MET A 30 9.62 10.88 -11.13
CA MET A 30 10.18 10.03 -12.18
C MET A 30 9.37 10.01 -13.49
N ILE A 31 8.04 10.08 -13.45
CA ILE A 31 7.22 10.04 -14.68
C ILE A 31 7.36 11.33 -15.50
N PRO A 32 7.11 12.54 -14.94
CA PRO A 32 7.27 13.78 -15.68
C PRO A 32 8.68 13.94 -16.25
N LEU A 33 9.71 13.58 -15.45
CA LEU A 33 11.11 13.59 -15.87
C LEU A 33 11.33 12.80 -17.17
N ARG A 34 10.76 11.59 -17.25
CA ARG A 34 10.89 10.73 -18.43
C ARG A 34 10.05 11.23 -19.61
N THR A 35 8.87 11.80 -19.36
CA THR A 35 8.08 12.40 -20.45
C THR A 35 8.78 13.60 -21.08
N ILE A 36 9.39 14.47 -20.28
CA ILE A 36 10.18 15.59 -20.79
C ILE A 36 11.42 15.07 -21.51
N ALA A 37 12.11 14.08 -20.97
CA ALA A 37 13.27 13.48 -21.64
C ALA A 37 12.92 12.90 -23.03
N ILE A 38 11.74 12.27 -23.18
CA ILE A 38 11.25 11.79 -24.48
C ILE A 38 11.00 12.96 -25.44
N THR A 39 10.30 14.01 -24.99
CA THR A 39 10.04 15.20 -25.82
C THR A 39 11.35 15.88 -26.24
N THR A 40 12.29 16.04 -25.31
CA THR A 40 13.64 16.57 -25.56
C THR A 40 14.40 15.73 -26.58
N ASN A 41 14.38 14.40 -26.46
CA ASN A 41 15.05 13.52 -27.41
C ASN A 41 14.44 13.62 -28.82
N VAL A 42 13.11 13.75 -28.93
CA VAL A 42 12.43 13.96 -30.21
C VAL A 42 12.84 15.28 -30.86
N LEU A 43 12.91 16.36 -30.07
CA LEU A 43 13.36 17.67 -30.58
C LEU A 43 14.81 17.64 -31.06
N PHE A 44 15.71 17.03 -30.29
CA PHE A 44 17.10 16.89 -30.71
C PHE A 44 17.27 15.94 -31.89
N LEU A 45 16.43 14.91 -32.04
CA LEU A 45 16.43 14.05 -33.21
C LEU A 45 16.01 14.84 -34.46
N SER A 46 14.93 15.61 -34.37
CA SER A 46 14.46 16.51 -35.45
C SER A 46 15.52 17.54 -35.83
N TYR A 47 16.18 18.17 -34.84
CA TYR A 47 17.31 19.06 -35.07
C TYR A 47 18.46 18.36 -35.80
N SER A 48 18.85 17.17 -35.33
CA SER A 48 20.01 16.45 -35.85
C SER A 48 19.82 15.99 -37.30
N VAL A 49 18.59 15.60 -37.67
CA VAL A 49 18.25 15.24 -39.06
C VAL A 49 18.28 16.48 -39.97
N LEU A 50 17.72 17.61 -39.51
CA LEU A 50 17.66 18.85 -40.31
C LEU A 50 19.01 19.56 -40.45
N ALA A 51 19.90 19.41 -39.49
CA ALA A 51 21.22 20.05 -39.46
C ALA A 51 22.39 19.07 -39.77
N ASP A 52 22.10 17.82 -40.15
CA ASP A 52 23.06 16.72 -40.39
C ASP A 52 24.08 16.49 -39.26
N VAL A 53 23.63 16.63 -37.99
CA VAL A 53 24.47 16.45 -36.80
C VAL A 53 24.43 15.00 -36.34
N ARG A 54 25.25 14.15 -36.97
CA ARG A 54 25.29 12.69 -36.74
C ARG A 54 25.52 12.25 -35.29
N PRO A 55 26.43 12.87 -34.49
CA PRO A 55 26.65 12.44 -33.10
C PRO A 55 25.39 12.61 -32.24
N THR A 56 24.71 13.74 -32.38
CA THR A 56 23.47 14.03 -31.66
C THR A 56 22.34 13.10 -32.11
N LEU A 57 22.30 12.73 -33.40
CA LEU A 57 21.34 11.75 -33.93
C LEU A 57 21.51 10.38 -33.27
N VAL A 58 22.72 9.83 -33.25
CA VAL A 58 23.02 8.52 -32.65
C VAL A 58 22.68 8.51 -31.16
N LEU A 59 23.09 9.55 -30.43
CA LEU A 59 22.79 9.69 -29.00
C LEU A 59 21.29 9.63 -28.72
N ASN A 60 20.49 10.43 -29.43
CA ASN A 60 19.05 10.50 -29.18
C ASN A 60 18.30 9.24 -29.65
N CYS A 61 18.79 8.55 -30.69
CA CYS A 61 18.28 7.23 -31.09
C CYS A 61 18.45 6.17 -29.99
N ILE A 62 19.49 6.26 -29.16
CA ILE A 62 19.71 5.35 -28.02
C ILE A 62 18.90 5.80 -26.80
N LEU A 63 18.89 7.11 -26.52
CA LEU A 63 18.20 7.65 -25.34
C LEU A 63 16.68 7.52 -25.44
N LEU A 64 16.09 7.60 -26.63
CA LEU A 64 14.65 7.51 -26.84
C LEU A 64 14.04 6.16 -26.37
N PRO A 65 14.50 4.98 -26.85
CA PRO A 65 13.98 3.69 -26.39
C PRO A 65 14.23 3.46 -24.90
N LEU A 66 15.37 3.91 -24.36
CA LEU A 66 15.67 3.80 -22.94
C LEU A 66 14.67 4.60 -22.07
N ASN A 67 14.38 5.85 -22.46
CA ASN A 67 13.40 6.68 -21.73
C ASN A 67 11.96 6.14 -21.88
N LEU A 68 11.61 5.56 -23.03
CA LEU A 68 10.32 4.87 -23.23
C LEU A 68 10.18 3.63 -22.33
N TYR A 69 11.23 2.79 -22.27
CA TYR A 69 11.26 1.63 -21.39
C TYR A 69 11.09 2.04 -19.92
N ARG A 70 11.89 3.00 -19.44
CA ARG A 70 11.81 3.52 -18.06
C ARG A 70 10.45 4.14 -17.74
N LEU A 71 9.83 4.82 -18.70
CA LEU A 71 8.48 5.37 -18.51
C LEU A 71 7.44 4.25 -18.36
N ASN A 72 7.52 3.19 -19.17
CA ASN A 72 6.60 2.06 -19.07
C ASN A 72 6.79 1.27 -17.76
N GLU A 73 8.04 1.10 -17.32
CA GLU A 73 8.40 0.53 -16.01
C GLU A 73 7.72 1.30 -14.87
N MET A 74 7.89 2.62 -14.82
CA MET A 74 7.28 3.48 -13.79
C MET A 74 5.74 3.45 -13.84
N ARG A 75 5.14 3.45 -15.04
CA ARG A 75 3.68 3.34 -15.20
C ARG A 75 3.15 1.99 -14.72
N THR A 76 3.89 0.91 -14.96
CA THR A 76 3.52 -0.44 -14.52
C THR A 76 3.53 -0.54 -13.00
N LEU A 77 4.55 0.05 -12.34
CA LEU A 77 4.63 0.11 -10.88
C LEU A 77 3.44 0.85 -10.25
N ILE A 78 3.03 2.00 -10.81
CA ILE A 78 1.88 2.74 -10.27
C ILE A 78 0.57 1.98 -10.46
N ARG A 79 0.35 1.36 -11.62
CA ARG A 79 -0.84 0.55 -11.88
C ARG A 79 -0.94 -0.65 -10.92
N LYS A 80 0.19 -1.26 -10.57
CA LYS A 80 0.27 -2.32 -9.55
C LYS A 80 -0.22 -1.83 -8.19
N VAL A 81 0.28 -0.67 -7.74
CA VAL A 81 -0.17 -0.03 -6.49
C VAL A 81 -1.66 0.36 -6.54
N GLU A 82 -2.15 0.88 -7.66
CA GLU A 82 -3.57 1.24 -7.82
C GLU A 82 -4.50 0.03 -7.79
N ARG A 83 -4.10 -1.10 -8.39
CA ARG A 83 -4.85 -2.37 -8.28
C ARG A 83 -4.89 -2.87 -6.83
N ALA A 84 -3.77 -2.78 -6.12
CA ALA A 84 -3.71 -3.09 -4.70
C ALA A 84 -4.59 -2.14 -3.85
N ARG A 85 -4.81 -0.89 -4.31
CA ARG A 85 -5.73 0.01 -3.61
C ARG A 85 -7.19 -0.47 -3.69
N GLY A 86 -7.59 -1.20 -4.73
CA GLY A 86 -8.96 -1.68 -4.90
C GLY A 86 -9.21 -3.11 -4.41
N ALA A 87 -8.17 -3.93 -4.29
CA ALA A 87 -8.30 -5.34 -3.94
C ALA A 87 -8.55 -5.55 -2.44
N GLU A 88 -9.59 -6.31 -2.11
CA GLU A 88 -9.70 -6.95 -0.80
C GLU A 88 -8.55 -7.96 -0.64
N ILE A 89 -8.05 -8.14 0.59
CA ILE A 89 -6.95 -9.06 0.84
C ILE A 89 -7.40 -10.47 0.46
N ASP A 90 -6.74 -11.09 -0.50
CA ASP A 90 -6.90 -12.53 -0.73
C ASP A 90 -6.17 -13.30 0.39
N MET A 91 -6.90 -13.54 1.48
CA MET A 91 -6.39 -14.32 2.62
C MET A 91 -6.01 -15.74 2.23
N ASN A 92 -6.46 -16.25 1.07
CA ASN A 92 -6.09 -17.59 0.62
C ASN A 92 -4.61 -17.68 0.25
N TRP A 93 -4.00 -16.58 -0.21
CA TRP A 93 -2.57 -16.55 -0.52
C TRP A 93 -1.68 -16.65 0.74
N LEU A 94 -2.20 -16.26 1.93
CA LEU A 94 -1.45 -16.40 3.18
C LEU A 94 -1.40 -17.84 3.66
N ARG A 95 -2.47 -18.62 3.44
CA ARG A 95 -2.65 -19.99 3.97
C ARG A 95 -1.43 -20.91 3.80
N PRO A 96 -0.72 -20.94 2.66
CA PRO A 96 0.48 -21.77 2.49
C PRO A 96 1.64 -21.43 3.43
N PHE A 97 1.67 -20.21 3.96
CA PHE A 97 2.70 -19.72 4.89
C PHE A 97 2.27 -19.80 6.35
N MET A 98 1.02 -20.17 6.63
CA MET A 98 0.49 -20.27 7.98
C MET A 98 0.60 -21.70 8.51
N SER A 99 0.70 -21.83 9.82
CA SER A 99 0.69 -23.12 10.52
C SER A 99 -0.67 -23.35 11.18
N ARG A 100 -1.27 -24.52 10.96
CA ARG A 100 -2.56 -24.86 11.59
C ARG A 100 -2.37 -25.20 13.07
N ARG A 101 -3.28 -24.71 13.91
CA ARG A 101 -3.34 -25.00 15.35
C ARG A 101 -4.79 -25.33 15.75
N HIS A 102 -4.95 -26.41 16.48
CA HIS A 102 -6.25 -26.82 17.03
C HIS A 102 -6.42 -26.26 18.43
N ILE A 103 -7.57 -25.63 18.70
CA ILE A 103 -7.86 -24.94 19.96
C ILE A 103 -9.10 -25.55 20.60
N LYS A 104 -9.00 -25.92 21.89
CA LYS A 104 -10.11 -26.55 22.61
C LYS A 104 -11.08 -25.50 23.16
N ALA A 105 -12.36 -25.87 23.28
CA ALA A 105 -13.35 -25.06 24.00
C ALA A 105 -12.86 -24.71 25.42
N GLY A 106 -13.01 -23.44 25.79
CA GLY A 106 -12.51 -22.86 27.05
C GLY A 106 -11.06 -22.41 27.02
N GLU A 107 -10.27 -22.77 26.00
CA GLU A 107 -8.87 -22.35 25.89
C GLU A 107 -8.76 -20.87 25.50
N THR A 108 -7.81 -20.17 26.12
CA THR A 108 -7.47 -18.79 25.76
C THR A 108 -6.33 -18.81 24.75
N LEU A 109 -6.54 -18.28 23.54
CA LEU A 109 -5.53 -18.25 22.49
C LEU A 109 -4.38 -17.30 22.84
N PHE A 110 -4.73 -16.11 23.36
CA PHE A 110 -3.80 -15.13 23.91
C PHE A 110 -4.54 -14.21 24.88
N ARG A 111 -3.82 -13.62 25.85
CA ARG A 111 -4.37 -12.67 26.82
C ARG A 111 -3.93 -11.26 26.50
N LYS A 112 -4.77 -10.30 26.89
CA LYS A 112 -4.41 -8.88 26.87
C LYS A 112 -3.13 -8.64 27.65
N GLY A 113 -2.22 -7.86 27.07
CA GLY A 113 -0.92 -7.54 27.64
C GLY A 113 0.18 -8.56 27.35
N ASP A 114 -0.13 -9.76 26.85
CA ASP A 114 0.89 -10.71 26.40
C ASP A 114 1.76 -10.10 25.29
N ILE A 115 3.02 -10.53 25.21
CA ILE A 115 3.87 -10.19 24.07
C ILE A 115 3.22 -10.80 22.82
N ALA A 116 3.09 -9.99 21.77
CA ALA A 116 2.50 -10.43 20.52
C ALA A 116 3.60 -10.82 19.53
N GLU A 117 3.58 -12.07 19.08
CA GLU A 117 4.59 -12.61 18.15
C GLU A 117 3.96 -13.14 16.85
N ALA A 118 2.63 -13.25 16.82
CA ALA A 118 1.89 -13.85 15.71
C ALA A 118 0.46 -13.32 15.61
N MET A 119 -0.07 -13.35 14.39
CA MET A 119 -1.48 -13.16 14.07
C MET A 119 -2.13 -14.50 13.71
N TYR A 120 -3.46 -14.54 13.76
CA TYR A 120 -4.24 -15.75 13.53
C TYR A 120 -5.38 -15.51 12.55
N LEU A 121 -5.71 -16.50 11.73
CA LEU A 121 -6.91 -16.57 10.92
C LEU A 121 -7.82 -17.66 11.50
N ILE A 122 -9.06 -17.32 11.83
CA ILE A 122 -10.03 -18.28 12.36
C ILE A 122 -10.59 -19.12 11.20
N ASP A 123 -10.34 -20.44 11.21
CA ASP A 123 -10.89 -21.35 10.18
C ASP A 123 -12.26 -21.91 10.61
N SER A 124 -12.41 -22.30 11.88
CA SER A 124 -13.61 -22.94 12.43
C SER A 124 -13.73 -22.69 13.94
N GLY A 125 -14.88 -23.05 14.54
CA GLY A 125 -15.17 -22.87 15.96
C GLY A 125 -15.74 -21.47 16.27
N ARG A 126 -15.95 -21.21 17.56
CA ARG A 126 -16.49 -19.94 18.07
C ARG A 126 -15.47 -19.27 18.97
N PHE A 127 -15.02 -18.09 18.60
CA PHE A 127 -14.05 -17.29 19.35
C PHE A 127 -14.67 -15.97 19.79
N GLU A 128 -14.26 -15.46 20.94
CA GLU A 128 -14.80 -14.25 21.53
C GLU A 128 -13.69 -13.39 22.14
N LEU A 129 -13.82 -12.07 22.01
CA LEU A 129 -12.97 -11.09 22.71
C LEU A 129 -13.49 -10.85 24.13
N SER A 130 -12.77 -11.33 25.14
CA SER A 130 -13.25 -11.33 26.54
C SER A 130 -13.62 -9.95 27.08
N GLU A 131 -12.90 -8.90 26.68
CA GLU A 131 -13.14 -7.54 27.20
C GLU A 131 -14.38 -6.87 26.61
N THR A 132 -14.83 -7.31 25.42
CA THR A 132 -15.97 -6.68 24.72
C THR A 132 -17.16 -7.61 24.53
N GLY A 133 -17.00 -8.90 24.81
CA GLY A 133 -17.98 -9.95 24.51
C GLY A 133 -18.26 -10.12 23.02
N MET A 134 -17.38 -9.61 22.14
CA MET A 134 -17.60 -9.65 20.70
C MET A 134 -17.22 -11.02 20.14
N ASP A 135 -18.17 -11.67 19.47
CA ASP A 135 -17.91 -12.88 18.70
C ASP A 135 -17.08 -12.57 17.45
N ILE A 136 -16.10 -13.43 17.19
CA ILE A 136 -15.23 -13.38 16.02
C ILE A 136 -15.65 -14.48 15.04
N PRO A 137 -16.20 -14.13 13.86
CA PRO A 137 -16.64 -15.13 12.90
C PRO A 137 -15.45 -15.79 12.17
N PRO A 138 -15.62 -17.03 11.67
CA PRO A 138 -14.65 -17.66 10.77
C PRO A 138 -14.31 -16.79 9.56
N GLY A 139 -13.07 -16.92 9.06
CA GLY A 139 -12.50 -16.06 8.02
C GLY A 139 -11.94 -14.73 8.55
N THR A 140 -12.06 -14.47 9.86
CA THR A 140 -11.55 -13.23 10.47
C THR A 140 -10.10 -13.40 10.92
N VAL A 141 -9.25 -12.45 10.51
CA VAL A 141 -7.91 -12.29 11.09
C VAL A 141 -8.02 -11.69 12.49
N VAL A 142 -7.19 -12.13 13.44
CA VAL A 142 -7.10 -11.57 14.80
C VAL A 142 -5.66 -11.49 15.26
N GLY A 143 -5.41 -10.60 16.22
CA GLY A 143 -4.07 -10.42 16.78
C GLY A 143 -3.12 -9.65 15.86
N GLU A 144 -3.62 -9.02 14.80
CA GLU A 144 -2.88 -8.14 13.91
C GLU A 144 -2.44 -6.84 14.60
N LEU A 145 -3.22 -6.37 15.58
CA LEU A 145 -2.94 -5.13 16.31
C LEU A 145 -1.69 -5.24 17.19
N GLY A 146 -1.30 -6.45 17.61
CA GLY A 146 -0.06 -6.64 18.36
C GLY A 146 1.17 -6.21 17.55
N MET A 147 1.16 -6.50 16.24
CA MET A 147 2.23 -6.11 15.30
C MET A 147 2.32 -4.60 15.09
N LEU A 148 1.19 -3.89 15.19
CA LEU A 148 1.11 -2.45 14.96
C LEU A 148 1.15 -1.63 16.25
N SER A 149 1.00 -2.28 17.40
CA SER A 149 1.02 -1.61 18.70
C SER A 149 2.44 -1.11 19.01
N PRO A 150 2.60 0.12 19.56
CA PRO A 150 3.93 0.65 19.90
C PRO A 150 4.72 -0.26 20.83
N ASP A 151 4.02 -0.93 21.75
CA ASP A 151 4.61 -1.78 22.79
C ASP A 151 4.69 -3.26 22.39
N GLY A 152 4.24 -3.65 21.19
CA GLY A 152 4.25 -5.05 20.73
C GLY A 152 3.38 -6.00 21.56
N ARG A 153 2.29 -5.51 22.17
CA ARG A 153 1.46 -6.27 23.12
C ARG A 153 0.04 -6.49 22.63
N ARG A 154 -0.57 -7.59 23.09
CA ARG A 154 -1.99 -7.89 22.84
C ARG A 154 -2.88 -6.82 23.44
N THR A 155 -3.78 -6.28 22.64
CA THR A 155 -4.75 -5.25 23.06
C THR A 155 -5.95 -5.83 23.81
N GLN A 156 -6.29 -7.09 23.54
CA GLN A 156 -7.44 -7.81 24.06
C GLN A 156 -7.13 -9.31 24.20
N SER A 157 -7.96 -10.02 24.96
CA SER A 157 -7.87 -11.46 25.17
C SER A 157 -8.84 -12.17 24.23
N LEU A 158 -8.39 -13.25 23.58
CA LEU A 158 -9.23 -14.06 22.69
C LEU A 158 -9.42 -15.45 23.28
N VAL A 159 -10.68 -15.84 23.49
CA VAL A 159 -11.07 -17.12 24.09
C VAL A 159 -11.86 -17.95 23.10
N CYS A 160 -11.54 -19.24 23.02
CA CYS A 160 -12.29 -20.22 22.27
C CYS A 160 -13.50 -20.68 23.10
N ARG A 161 -14.72 -20.40 22.63
CA ARG A 161 -15.98 -20.85 23.26
C ARG A 161 -16.37 -22.25 22.78
N GLU A 162 -16.11 -22.55 21.52
CA GLU A 162 -16.35 -23.84 20.90
C GLU A 162 -15.11 -24.28 20.12
N THR A 163 -14.68 -25.52 20.36
CA THR A 163 -13.47 -26.13 19.76
C THR A 163 -13.40 -25.84 18.27
N GLY A 164 -12.23 -25.42 17.80
CA GLY A 164 -12.03 -25.01 16.43
C GLY A 164 -10.57 -24.95 16.03
N ASP A 165 -10.34 -24.66 14.75
CA ASP A 165 -9.02 -24.55 14.17
C ASP A 165 -8.71 -23.10 13.81
N VAL A 166 -7.44 -22.74 14.02
CA VAL A 166 -6.88 -21.46 13.60
C VAL A 166 -5.62 -21.70 12.77
N GLN A 167 -5.31 -20.76 11.90
CA GLN A 167 -4.01 -20.70 11.24
C GLN A 167 -3.19 -19.57 11.85
N SER A 168 -1.94 -19.82 12.23
CA SER A 168 -1.03 -18.84 12.82
C SER A 168 0.05 -18.41 11.82
N LEU A 169 0.37 -17.12 11.82
CA LEU A 169 1.48 -16.54 11.07
C LEU A 169 2.31 -15.66 12.02
N SER A 170 3.61 -15.94 12.13
CA SER A 170 4.51 -15.12 12.93
C SER A 170 4.74 -13.75 12.29
N TYR A 171 5.06 -12.75 13.10
CA TYR A 171 5.33 -11.41 12.60
C TYR A 171 6.59 -11.35 11.74
N ASP A 172 7.66 -12.05 12.12
CA ASP A 172 8.87 -12.15 11.30
C ASP A 172 8.55 -12.67 9.89
N ARG A 173 7.71 -13.72 9.80
CA ARG A 173 7.31 -14.29 8.52
C ARG A 173 6.39 -13.35 7.75
N PHE A 174 5.50 -12.63 8.43
CA PHE A 174 4.68 -11.60 7.81
C PHE A 174 5.55 -10.48 7.20
N GLU A 175 6.56 -10.01 7.92
CA GLU A 175 7.49 -8.97 7.45
C GLU A 175 8.28 -9.44 6.22
N GLU A 176 8.77 -10.68 6.21
CA GLU A 176 9.40 -11.26 5.02
C GLU A 176 8.46 -11.24 3.80
N LEU A 177 7.19 -11.60 4.00
CA LEU A 177 6.17 -11.60 2.96
C LEU A 177 5.82 -10.18 2.49
N TYR A 178 5.85 -9.19 3.39
CA TYR A 178 5.65 -7.77 3.06
C TYR A 178 6.70 -7.27 2.07
N PHE A 179 7.98 -7.60 2.28
CA PHE A 179 9.06 -7.18 1.37
C PHE A 179 9.01 -7.88 0.01
N GLN A 180 8.45 -9.10 -0.05
CA GLN A 180 8.29 -9.83 -1.30
C GLN A 180 7.09 -9.35 -2.12
N ASN A 181 6.04 -8.86 -1.46
CA ASN A 181 4.82 -8.40 -2.13
C ASN A 181 4.30 -7.08 -1.50
N PRO A 182 4.74 -5.91 -2.01
CA PRO A 182 4.28 -4.62 -1.50
C PRO A 182 2.77 -4.37 -1.66
N GLU A 183 2.11 -5.01 -2.63
CA GLU A 183 0.66 -4.89 -2.82
C GLU A 183 -0.09 -5.47 -1.61
N PHE A 184 0.38 -6.60 -1.10
CA PHE A 184 -0.15 -7.22 0.11
C PHE A 184 -0.03 -6.31 1.34
N GLY A 185 1.12 -5.68 1.52
CA GLY A 185 1.36 -4.78 2.66
C GLY A 185 0.38 -3.61 2.72
N LEU A 186 0.09 -2.98 1.58
CA LEU A 186 -0.89 -1.90 1.51
C LEU A 186 -2.32 -2.40 1.81
N SER A 187 -2.69 -3.58 1.31
CA SER A 187 -4.00 -4.17 1.58
C SER A 187 -4.17 -4.55 3.05
N PHE A 188 -3.15 -5.12 3.68
CA PHE A 188 -3.13 -5.41 5.13
C PHE A 188 -3.31 -4.14 5.96
N LEU A 189 -2.54 -3.09 5.65
CA LEU A 189 -2.68 -1.80 6.34
C LEU A 189 -4.12 -1.27 6.26
N LYS A 190 -4.76 -1.37 5.09
CA LYS A 190 -6.16 -0.96 4.91
C LYS A 190 -7.14 -1.78 5.73
N LEU A 191 -6.97 -3.10 5.82
CA LEU A 191 -7.80 -3.95 6.67
C LEU A 191 -7.71 -3.50 8.12
N THR A 192 -6.49 -3.30 8.63
CA THR A 192 -6.31 -2.94 10.03
C THR A 192 -6.80 -1.53 10.31
N SER A 193 -6.61 -0.57 9.38
CA SER A 193 -7.19 0.77 9.49
C SER A 193 -8.72 0.74 9.53
N ARG A 194 -9.39 -0.05 8.66
CA ARG A 194 -10.86 -0.19 8.68
C ARG A 194 -11.36 -0.66 10.05
N ARG A 195 -10.68 -1.64 10.65
CA ARG A 195 -11.01 -2.16 11.98
C ARG A 195 -10.78 -1.13 13.09
N LEU A 196 -9.68 -0.38 13.01
CA LEU A 196 -9.43 0.72 13.96
C LEU A 196 -10.55 1.77 13.91
N PHE A 197 -10.98 2.18 12.71
CA PHE A 197 -12.12 3.10 12.57
C PHE A 197 -13.44 2.50 13.07
N GLN A 198 -13.68 1.20 12.85
CA GLN A 198 -14.86 0.50 13.41
C GLN A 198 -14.84 0.49 14.94
N ASN A 199 -13.68 0.23 15.54
CA ASN A 199 -13.51 0.25 16.99
C ASN A 199 -13.73 1.66 17.57
N ILE A 200 -13.21 2.70 16.91
CA ILE A 200 -13.43 4.10 17.32
C ILE A 200 -14.93 4.46 17.25
N ALA A 201 -15.60 4.16 16.13
CA ALA A 201 -17.02 4.44 15.95
C ALA A 201 -17.88 3.75 17.02
N ARG A 202 -17.53 2.51 17.38
CA ARG A 202 -18.18 1.79 18.48
C ARG A 202 -17.98 2.50 19.83
N LEU A 203 -16.76 2.91 20.15
CA LEU A 203 -16.45 3.62 21.39
C LEU A 203 -17.20 4.95 21.48
N GLU A 204 -17.30 5.71 20.38
CA GLU A 204 -18.08 6.94 20.32
C GLU A 204 -19.58 6.69 20.59
N GLN A 205 -20.13 5.61 20.04
CA GLN A 205 -21.52 5.21 20.28
C GLN A 205 -21.75 4.81 21.75
N GLU A 206 -20.83 4.05 22.36
CA GLU A 206 -20.91 3.65 23.77
C GLU A 206 -20.78 4.86 24.71
N LEU A 207 -19.91 5.82 24.42
CA LEU A 207 -19.81 7.08 25.17
C LEU A 207 -21.07 7.94 25.01
N GLY A 208 -21.62 8.05 23.80
CA GLY A 208 -22.87 8.78 23.55
C GLY A 208 -24.05 8.20 24.33
N ALA A 209 -24.16 6.87 24.39
CA ALA A 209 -25.19 6.17 25.16
C ALA A 209 -25.06 6.38 26.68
N ARG A 210 -23.83 6.52 27.20
CA ARG A 210 -23.59 6.82 28.63
C ARG A 210 -23.84 8.28 29.00
N THR A 211 -23.78 9.20 28.04
CA THR A 211 -23.93 10.65 28.27
C THR A 211 -25.38 11.12 28.07
N ALA A 212 -26.28 10.26 27.55
CA ALA A 212 -27.71 10.54 27.52
C ALA A 212 -28.26 10.61 28.95
N PRO A 213 -28.94 11.70 29.36
CA PRO A 213 -29.37 11.87 30.74
C PRO A 213 -30.33 10.74 31.12
N SER A 214 -29.95 9.98 32.15
CA SER A 214 -30.86 9.09 32.87
C SER A 214 -32.06 9.92 33.31
N GLY A 215 -33.21 9.70 32.67
CA GLY A 215 -34.45 10.36 33.01
C GLY A 215 -34.72 10.19 34.50
N VAL A 216 -34.62 11.27 35.25
CA VAL A 216 -35.14 11.36 36.61
C VAL A 216 -36.66 11.23 36.47
N PRO A 217 -37.30 10.19 37.02
CA PRO A 217 -38.75 10.16 37.06
C PRO A 217 -39.19 11.29 38.00
N ALA A 218 -39.90 12.27 37.46
CA ALA A 218 -40.59 13.28 38.24
C ALA A 218 -41.71 12.57 39.02
N GLY A 219 -41.50 12.40 40.33
CA GLY A 219 -42.46 11.93 41.31
C GLY A 219 -42.36 12.77 42.55
#